data_AF-A0A1G9Y1W9-F1
#
_entry.id   AF-A0A1G9Y1W9-F1
#
_cell.length_a   1.000
_cell.length_b   1.000
_cell.length_c   1.000
_cell.angle_alpha   90.00
_cell.angle_beta   90.00
_cell.angle_gamma   90.00
#
_symmetry.space_group_name_H-M   'P 1'
#
loop_
_entity.id
_entity.type
_entity.pdbx_description
1 polymer ?
#
loop_
_entity_poly.entity_id
_entity_poly.type
_entity_poly.pdbx_seq_one_letter_code
_entity_poly.pdbx_strand_id
1 'polypeptide(L)'
;MKFRAVSEQTKMNYMLWSIKKEIFKENTYLSSLPYDPTPIIEVVKHHIDTWDPIKLLAMDGPADEYDGETRTLTIYMTKHLTDLDTHSLSKAINKIFGDSFRDEFQVDEESFEIASSIKSSLRSSHIIG
;
A
#
# COMPACT_ATOMS: atom_id res chain seq x y z
N MET A 1 -0.14 38.85 15.69
CA MET A 1 -0.35 37.48 16.21
C MET A 1 1.02 36.84 16.43
N LYS A 2 1.32 36.35 17.64
CA LYS A 2 2.54 35.54 17.88
C LYS A 2 2.17 34.08 17.63
N PHE A 3 2.69 33.48 16.56
CA PHE A 3 2.61 32.04 16.37
C PHE A 3 3.44 31.39 17.49
N ARG A 4 2.76 30.71 18.43
CA ARG A 4 3.48 29.89 19.42
C ARG A 4 4.03 28.69 18.68
N ALA A 5 5.35 28.51 18.73
CA ALA A 5 5.97 27.31 18.21
C ALA A 5 5.33 26.09 18.89
N VAL A 6 4.85 25.15 18.08
CA VAL A 6 4.27 23.89 18.54
C VAL A 6 5.41 22.98 18.97
N SER A 7 5.33 22.38 20.17
CA SER A 7 6.38 21.48 20.64
C SER A 7 6.51 20.24 19.76
N GLU A 8 7.71 19.66 19.69
CA GLU A 8 7.94 18.40 18.95
C GLU A 8 7.01 17.27 19.44
N GLN A 9 6.74 17.20 20.75
CA GLN A 9 5.78 16.25 21.32
C GLN A 9 4.36 16.44 20.73
N THR A 10 3.93 17.69 20.54
CA THR A 10 2.61 17.97 19.98
C THR A 10 2.55 17.60 18.49
N LYS A 11 3.63 17.84 17.74
CA LYS A 11 3.74 17.40 16.34
C LYS A 11 3.68 15.87 16.23
N MET A 12 4.42 15.17 17.10
CA MET A 12 4.42 13.71 17.16
C MET A 12 3.03 13.15 17.50
N ASN A 13 2.35 13.72 18.51
CA ASN A 13 1.00 13.31 18.89
C ASN A 13 0.01 13.50 17.74
N TYR A 14 0.11 14.60 17.01
CA TYR A 14 -0.73 14.85 15.84
C TYR A 14 -0.44 13.85 14.71
N MET A 15 0.84 13.58 14.43
CA MET A 15 1.27 12.59 13.45
C MET A 15 0.69 11.20 13.78
N LEU A 16 0.88 10.72 15.00
CA LEU A 16 0.33 9.44 15.46
C LEU A 16 -1.19 9.38 15.37
N TRP A 17 -1.88 10.47 15.73
CA TRP A 17 -3.33 10.55 15.58
C TRP A 17 -3.75 10.47 14.11
N SER A 18 -3.05 11.15 13.21
CA SER A 18 -3.35 11.13 11.78
C SER A 18 -3.14 9.74 11.16
N ILE A 19 -2.07 9.04 11.54
CA ILE A 19 -1.78 7.67 11.11
C ILE A 19 -2.89 6.73 11.59
N LYS A 20 -3.23 6.76 12.89
CA LYS A 20 -4.32 5.93 13.45
C LYS A 20 -5.65 6.18 12.76
N LYS A 21 -5.95 7.44 12.44
CA LYS A 21 -7.17 7.83 11.74
C LYS A 21 -7.21 7.25 10.32
N GLU A 22 -6.08 7.24 9.61
CA GLU A 22 -6.02 6.69 8.26
C GLU A 22 -6.19 5.17 8.25
N ILE A 23 -5.45 4.47 9.12
CA ILE A 23 -5.59 3.02 9.32
C ILE A 23 -7.05 2.65 9.64
N PHE A 24 -7.72 3.43 10.49
CA PHE A 24 -9.13 3.19 10.83
C PHE A 24 -10.05 3.33 9.60
N LYS A 25 -9.84 4.35 8.76
CA LYS A 25 -10.64 4.52 7.54
C LYS A 25 -10.43 3.39 6.55
N GLU A 26 -9.18 2.98 6.35
CA GLU A 26 -8.84 1.88 5.45
C GLU A 26 -9.50 0.57 5.89
N ASN A 27 -9.40 0.26 7.19
CA ASN A 27 -10.06 -0.92 7.76
C ASN A 27 -11.57 -0.84 7.64
N THR A 28 -12.15 0.34 7.91
CA THR A 28 -13.59 0.55 7.76
C THR A 28 -14.02 0.31 6.31
N TYR A 29 -13.27 0.84 5.35
CA TYR A 29 -13.55 0.64 3.93
C TYR A 29 -13.47 -0.84 3.54
N LEU A 30 -12.39 -1.54 3.89
CA LEU A 30 -12.23 -2.97 3.55
C LEU A 30 -13.33 -3.82 4.20
N SER A 31 -13.70 -3.54 5.45
CA SER A 31 -14.81 -4.23 6.14
C SER A 31 -16.19 -3.94 5.55
N SER A 32 -16.33 -2.85 4.77
CA SER A 32 -17.58 -2.46 4.13
C SER A 32 -17.78 -3.08 2.74
N LEU A 33 -16.77 -3.78 2.21
CA LEU A 33 -16.87 -4.42 0.91
C LEU A 33 -17.92 -5.56 0.94
N PRO A 34 -18.65 -5.78 -0.16
CA PRO A 34 -19.66 -6.83 -0.23
C PRO A 34 -19.08 -8.25 -0.40
N TYR A 35 -17.75 -8.38 -0.34
CA TYR A 35 -16.99 -9.62 -0.48
C TYR A 35 -15.76 -9.58 0.44
N ASP A 36 -15.15 -10.73 0.68
CA ASP A 36 -13.91 -10.84 1.46
C ASP A 36 -12.70 -10.37 0.63
N PRO A 37 -12.00 -9.27 1.01
CA PRO A 37 -10.83 -8.81 0.29
C PRO A 37 -9.56 -9.60 0.61
N THR A 38 -9.57 -10.51 1.59
CA THR A 38 -8.38 -11.24 2.06
C THR A 38 -7.60 -11.91 0.91
N PRO A 39 -8.22 -12.59 -0.06
CA PRO A 39 -7.48 -13.20 -1.18
C PRO A 39 -6.72 -12.17 -2.04
N ILE A 40 -7.25 -10.94 -2.19
CA ILE A 40 -6.56 -9.87 -2.91
C ILE A 40 -5.37 -9.39 -2.08
N ILE A 41 -5.57 -9.17 -0.78
CA ILE A 41 -4.52 -8.72 0.15
C ILE A 41 -3.35 -9.71 0.12
N GLU A 42 -3.61 -11.02 0.20
CA GLU A 42 -2.57 -12.06 0.20
C GLU A 42 -1.77 -12.08 -1.10
N VAL A 43 -2.43 -11.95 -2.25
CA VAL A 43 -1.74 -11.88 -3.55
C VAL A 43 -0.88 -10.63 -3.64
N VAL A 44 -1.43 -9.46 -3.28
CA VAL A 44 -0.68 -8.20 -3.31
C VAL A 44 0.52 -8.28 -2.37
N LYS A 45 0.31 -8.74 -1.14
CA LYS A 45 1.37 -8.90 -0.13
C LYS A 45 2.50 -9.77 -0.64
N HIS A 46 2.18 -10.93 -1.20
CA HIS A 46 3.18 -11.85 -1.71
C HIS A 46 4.11 -11.21 -2.75
N HIS A 47 3.55 -10.44 -3.70
CA HIS A 47 4.35 -9.77 -4.73
C HIS A 47 5.17 -8.61 -4.17
N ILE A 48 4.61 -7.84 -3.24
CA ILE A 48 5.32 -6.73 -2.60
C ILE A 48 6.46 -7.23 -1.71
N ASP A 49 6.20 -8.22 -0.86
CA ASP A 49 7.21 -8.80 0.03
C ASP A 49 8.33 -9.48 -0.76
N THR A 50 8.03 -10.04 -1.94
CA THR A 50 9.05 -10.63 -2.82
C THR A 50 9.87 -9.57 -3.54
N TRP A 51 9.25 -8.45 -3.92
CA TRP A 51 9.94 -7.33 -4.55
C TRP A 51 10.88 -6.61 -3.59
N ASP A 52 10.44 -6.38 -2.34
CA ASP A 52 11.23 -5.80 -1.25
C ASP A 52 12.03 -4.55 -1.71
N PRO A 53 11.36 -3.51 -2.24
CA PRO A 53 11.99 -2.46 -3.05
C PRO A 53 13.08 -1.66 -2.33
N ILE A 54 12.99 -1.60 -1.00
CA ILE A 54 13.97 -0.91 -0.15
C ILE A 54 14.63 -1.84 0.86
N LYS A 55 14.50 -3.17 0.67
CA LYS A 55 15.22 -4.21 1.40
C LYS A 55 14.93 -4.27 2.91
N LEU A 56 13.69 -4.00 3.31
CA LEU A 56 13.30 -4.10 4.72
C LEU A 56 13.23 -5.56 5.17
N LEU A 57 12.82 -6.47 4.29
CA LEU A 57 12.68 -7.90 4.62
C LEU A 57 14.01 -8.65 4.51
N ALA A 58 14.84 -8.31 3.53
CA ALA A 58 16.17 -8.89 3.36
C ALA A 58 17.13 -8.64 4.56
N MET A 59 16.78 -7.72 5.47
CA MET A 59 17.56 -7.37 6.67
C MET A 59 17.07 -8.05 7.96
N ASP A 60 16.43 -9.23 7.86
CA ASP A 60 15.73 -9.91 8.97
C ASP A 60 14.61 -9.04 9.59
N GLY A 61 14.02 -8.17 8.78
CA GLY A 61 12.90 -7.33 9.19
C GLY A 61 11.64 -8.16 9.49
N PRO A 62 10.75 -7.63 10.35
CA PRO A 62 9.41 -8.17 10.53
C PRO A 62 8.65 -8.41 9.21
N ALA A 63 7.80 -9.43 9.15
CA ALA A 63 7.03 -9.73 7.95
C ALA A 63 5.92 -8.72 7.64
N ASP A 64 5.63 -7.78 8.54
CA ASP A 64 4.57 -6.77 8.43
C ASP A 64 5.08 -5.40 7.95
N GLU A 65 6.35 -5.27 7.55
CA GLU A 65 6.98 -4.01 7.13
C GLU A 65 6.23 -3.30 5.97
N TYR A 66 5.59 -4.06 5.07
CA TYR A 66 4.83 -3.51 3.92
C TYR A 66 3.30 -3.62 4.05
N ASP A 67 2.77 -3.96 5.23
CA ASP A 67 1.33 -4.21 5.41
C ASP A 67 0.47 -2.97 5.20
N GLY A 68 1.02 -1.78 5.48
CA GLY A 68 0.36 -0.50 5.22
C GLY A 68 0.17 -0.27 3.72
N GLU A 69 1.26 -0.32 2.97
CA GLU A 69 1.31 -0.11 1.52
C GLU A 69 0.46 -1.15 0.79
N THR A 70 0.57 -2.42 1.22
CA THR A 70 -0.25 -3.53 0.72
C THR A 70 -1.73 -3.24 0.88
N ARG A 71 -2.15 -2.71 2.03
CA ARG A 71 -3.55 -2.37 2.31
C ARG A 71 -4.02 -1.23 1.44
N THR A 72 -3.26 -0.13 1.38
CA THR A 72 -3.60 1.03 0.55
C THR A 72 -3.69 0.65 -0.92
N LEU A 73 -2.77 -0.19 -1.41
CA LEU A 73 -2.77 -0.69 -2.79
C LEU A 73 -3.96 -1.60 -3.06
N THR A 74 -4.31 -2.49 -2.12
CA THR A 74 -5.51 -3.32 -2.24
C THR A 74 -6.77 -2.46 -2.33
N ILE A 75 -6.88 -1.41 -1.51
CA ILE A 75 -8.01 -0.46 -1.56
C ILE A 75 -8.08 0.26 -2.91
N TYR A 76 -6.92 0.63 -3.47
CA TYR A 76 -6.88 1.18 -4.83
C TYR A 76 -7.45 0.17 -5.82
N MET A 77 -6.96 -1.07 -5.79
CA MET A 77 -7.40 -2.13 -6.70
C MET A 77 -8.90 -2.44 -6.57
N THR A 78 -9.44 -2.53 -5.35
CA THR A 78 -10.88 -2.81 -5.12
C THR A 78 -11.79 -1.73 -5.68
N LYS A 79 -11.32 -0.47 -5.74
CA LYS A 79 -12.05 0.66 -6.35
C LYS A 79 -11.99 0.66 -7.88
N HIS A 80 -11.04 -0.06 -8.46
CA HIS A 80 -10.73 -0.04 -9.90
C HIS A 80 -10.80 -1.44 -10.54
N LEU A 81 -11.42 -2.43 -9.89
CA LEU A 81 -11.41 -3.83 -10.36
C LEU A 81 -11.88 -3.99 -11.81
N THR A 82 -12.90 -3.24 -12.21
CA THR A 82 -13.52 -3.33 -13.53
C THR A 82 -12.64 -2.82 -14.67
N ASP A 83 -11.73 -1.90 -14.36
CA ASP A 83 -10.92 -1.15 -15.30
C ASP A 83 -9.42 -1.18 -14.92
N LEU A 84 -9.03 -2.16 -14.10
CA LEU A 84 -7.68 -2.26 -13.57
C LEU A 84 -6.66 -2.49 -14.69
N ASP A 85 -6.01 -1.42 -15.12
CA ASP A 85 -4.93 -1.46 -16.09
C ASP A 85 -3.56 -1.49 -15.40
N THR A 86 -2.61 -2.20 -16.02
CA THR A 86 -1.28 -2.43 -15.43
C THR A 86 -0.50 -1.13 -15.23
N HIS A 87 -0.70 -0.15 -16.11
CA HIS A 87 0.03 1.10 -16.07
C HIS A 87 -0.48 2.03 -14.96
N SER A 88 -1.80 2.12 -14.76
CA SER A 88 -2.37 2.84 -13.62
C SER A 88 -2.03 2.16 -12.29
N LEU A 89 -2.00 0.82 -12.26
CA LEU A 89 -1.56 0.08 -11.09
C LEU A 89 -0.07 0.34 -10.76
N SER A 90 0.82 0.30 -11.75
CA SER A 90 2.24 0.66 -11.58
C SER A 90 2.42 2.09 -11.06
N LYS A 91 1.65 3.05 -11.59
CA LYS A 91 1.64 4.43 -11.07
C LYS A 91 1.16 4.51 -9.63
N ALA A 92 0.14 3.73 -9.26
CA ALA A 92 -0.36 3.66 -7.89
C ALA A 92 0.70 3.07 -6.95
N ILE A 93 1.39 1.99 -7.35
CA ILE A 93 2.50 1.41 -6.60
C ILE A 93 3.58 2.46 -6.35
N ASN A 94 4.12 3.07 -7.42
CA ASN A 94 5.16 4.10 -7.29
C ASN A 94 4.73 5.26 -6.39
N LYS A 95 3.47 5.68 -6.51
CA LYS A 95 2.93 6.76 -5.67
C LYS A 95 2.86 6.36 -4.20
N ILE A 96 2.31 5.18 -3.89
CA ILE A 96 2.15 4.71 -2.52
C ILE A 96 3.52 4.55 -1.85
N PHE A 97 4.45 3.87 -2.51
CA PHE A 97 5.79 3.65 -1.98
C PHE A 97 6.60 4.96 -1.88
N GLY A 98 6.48 5.85 -2.86
CA GLY A 98 7.09 7.18 -2.79
C GLY A 98 6.53 8.05 -1.67
N ASP A 99 5.23 7.99 -1.41
CA ASP A 99 4.60 8.73 -0.30
C ASP A 99 5.03 8.14 1.07
N SER A 100 5.18 6.81 1.18
CA SER A 100 5.58 6.11 2.40
C SER A 100 7.06 6.28 2.74
N PHE A 101 7.96 6.03 1.79
CA PHE A 101 9.40 5.92 2.03
C PHE A 101 10.18 7.15 1.56
N ARG A 102 9.54 8.06 0.83
CA ARG A 102 10.12 9.34 0.38
C ARG A 102 11.46 9.13 -0.33
N ASP A 103 12.54 9.69 0.22
CA ASP A 103 13.87 9.68 -0.39
C ASP A 103 14.49 8.28 -0.43
N GLU A 104 14.01 7.35 0.39
CA GLU A 104 14.49 5.95 0.41
C GLU A 104 13.94 5.13 -0.76
N PHE A 105 12.82 5.55 -1.35
CA PHE A 105 12.24 4.91 -2.52
C PHE A 105 12.42 5.77 -3.77
N GLN A 106 13.09 5.22 -4.77
CA GLN A 106 13.16 5.84 -6.09
C GLN A 106 12.06 5.25 -6.97
N VAL A 107 11.45 6.07 -7.83
CA VAL A 107 10.48 5.59 -8.81
C VAL A 107 11.11 4.45 -9.59
N ASP A 108 10.44 3.29 -9.56
CA ASP A 108 11.01 2.05 -10.01
C ASP A 108 10.32 1.58 -11.30
N GLU A 109 11.10 1.25 -12.31
CA GLU A 109 10.61 0.64 -13.55
C GLU A 109 10.06 -0.77 -13.28
N GLU A 110 10.59 -1.48 -12.27
CA GLU A 110 10.13 -2.80 -11.84
C GLU A 110 8.68 -2.76 -11.32
N SER A 111 8.19 -1.60 -10.87
CA SER A 111 6.79 -1.42 -10.44
C SER A 111 5.78 -1.85 -11.53
N PHE A 112 6.14 -1.75 -12.81
CA PHE A 112 5.31 -2.23 -13.91
C PHE A 112 5.24 -3.76 -13.96
N GLU A 113 6.38 -4.43 -13.75
CA GLU A 113 6.46 -5.89 -13.72
C GLU A 113 5.70 -6.44 -12.51
N ILE A 114 5.82 -5.78 -11.35
CA ILE A 114 5.07 -6.12 -10.14
C ILE A 114 3.56 -5.93 -10.37
N ALA A 115 3.14 -4.80 -10.93
CA ALA A 115 1.74 -4.57 -11.29
C ALA A 115 1.19 -5.65 -12.23
N SER A 116 2.00 -6.05 -13.23
CA SER A 116 1.63 -7.10 -14.19
C SER A 116 1.49 -8.47 -13.51
N SER A 117 2.42 -8.79 -12.59
CA SER A 117 2.47 -10.05 -11.87
C SER A 117 1.31 -10.20 -10.88
N ILE A 118 0.98 -9.13 -10.15
CA ILE A 118 -0.20 -9.06 -9.27
C ILE A 118 -1.47 -9.33 -10.10
N LYS A 119 -1.67 -8.60 -11.19
CA LYS A 119 -2.86 -8.74 -12.03
C LYS A 119 -2.98 -10.14 -12.63
N SER A 120 -1.87 -10.71 -13.09
CA SER A 120 -1.84 -12.07 -13.64
C SER A 120 -2.21 -13.11 -12.57
N SER A 121 -1.71 -12.95 -11.35
CA SER A 121 -2.00 -13.84 -10.22
C SER A 121 -3.46 -13.79 -9.79
N LEU A 122 -4.05 -12.59 -9.74
CA LEU A 122 -5.47 -12.43 -9.42
C LEU A 122 -6.38 -13.09 -10.46
N ARG A 123 -6.01 -13.03 -11.74
CA ARG A 123 -6.75 -13.71 -12.83
C ARG A 123 -6.62 -15.23 -12.75
N SER A 124 -5.40 -15.75 -12.54
CA SER A 124 -5.19 -17.20 -12.43
C SER A 124 -5.93 -17.79 -11.23
N SER A 125 -6.04 -17.03 -10.14
CA SER A 125 -6.79 -17.44 -8.94
C SER A 125 -8.30 -17.22 -9.05
N HIS A 126 -8.81 -16.76 -10.21
CA HIS A 126 -10.24 -16.47 -10.45
C HIS A 126 -10.83 -15.44 -9.46
N ILE A 127 -9.97 -14.58 -8.88
CA ILE A 127 -10.37 -13.53 -7.94
C ILE A 127 -10.93 -12.32 -8.72
N ILE A 128 -10.37 -12.07 -9.91
CA ILE A 128 -10.85 -11.04 -10.84
C ILE A 128 -11.10 -11.68 -12.21
N GLY A 129 -12.13 -11.19 -12.90
CA GLY A 129 -12.54 -11.66 -14.24
C GLY A 129 -11.60 -11.24 -15.37
#